data_AF-A0A0B4C1J9-F1
#
_entry.id   AF-A0A0B4C1J9-F1
#
_cell.length_a   1.000
_cell.length_b   1.000
_cell.length_c   1.000
_cell.angle_alpha   90.00
_cell.angle_beta   90.00
_cell.angle_gamma   90.00
#
_symmetry.space_group_name_H-M   'P 1'
#
loop_
_entity.id
_entity.type
_entity.pdbx_description
1 polymer ?
#
loop_
_entity_poly.entity_id
_entity_poly.type
_entity_poly.pdbx_seq_one_letter_code
_entity_poly.pdbx_strand_id
1 'polypeptide(L)'
;METHELRLKIDAAAAQSGSRQFVAAVNAVKAAVRDLERDTNGAFTQLQNIKPQVDVSGLRSATTETNNVAKAATATERAAANMARQIQQTALSSAAALRTSEQAAQRLSQRMLDIGDTQGVVRLNGALSQLRSNLTAATSTLDVRSARSQFDDLRSSLLQNTVAAERLRGQQA
;
A
#
# COMPACT_ATOMS: atom_id res chain seq x y z
N MET A 1 -97.45 -31.64 66.65
CA MET A 1 -96.52 -30.92 65.75
C MET A 1 -95.25 -31.73 65.74
N GLU A 2 -95.05 -32.55 64.72
CA GLU A 2 -93.82 -33.33 64.56
C GLU A 2 -92.82 -32.50 63.76
N THR A 3 -91.73 -32.11 64.42
CA THR A 3 -90.62 -31.40 63.79
C THR A 3 -89.74 -32.43 63.10
N HIS A 4 -89.77 -32.47 61.77
CA HIS A 4 -88.83 -33.28 60.98
C HIS A 4 -87.53 -32.50 60.78
N GLU A 5 -86.46 -32.89 61.46
CA GLU A 5 -85.11 -32.41 61.15
C GLU A 5 -84.45 -33.30 60.09
N LEU A 6 -84.10 -32.71 58.95
CA LEU A 6 -83.22 -33.31 57.95
C LEU A 6 -81.77 -33.16 58.40
N ARG A 7 -81.15 -34.25 58.86
CA ARG A 7 -79.69 -34.29 59.06
C ARG A 7 -79.00 -34.59 57.74
N LEU A 8 -78.33 -33.58 57.18
CA LEU A 8 -77.45 -33.73 56.01
C LEU A 8 -76.33 -34.73 56.35
N LYS A 9 -76.35 -35.92 55.76
CA LYS A 9 -75.25 -36.90 55.87
C LYS A 9 -74.07 -36.42 55.04
N ILE A 10 -73.23 -35.57 55.63
CA ILE A 10 -71.93 -35.23 55.06
C ILE A 10 -71.02 -36.44 55.28
N ASP A 11 -70.65 -37.12 54.20
CA ASP A 11 -69.82 -38.32 54.24
C ASP A 11 -68.35 -37.94 54.53
N ALA A 12 -68.06 -37.71 55.81
CA ALA A 12 -66.77 -37.18 56.28
C ALA A 12 -65.57 -38.06 55.88
N ALA A 13 -65.77 -39.37 55.73
CA ALA A 13 -64.75 -40.31 55.29
C ALA A 13 -64.35 -40.10 53.82
N ALA A 14 -65.32 -39.86 52.94
CA ALA A 14 -65.07 -39.55 51.53
C ALA A 14 -64.35 -38.19 51.38
N ALA A 15 -64.75 -37.19 52.17
CA ALA A 15 -64.08 -35.89 52.21
C ALA A 15 -62.64 -35.98 52.76
N GLN A 16 -62.38 -36.84 53.75
CA GLN A 16 -61.04 -37.07 54.29
C GLN A 16 -60.14 -37.82 53.28
N SER A 17 -60.68 -38.80 52.55
CA SER A 17 -59.94 -39.49 51.49
C SER A 17 -59.61 -38.54 50.33
N GLY A 18 -60.59 -37.76 49.87
CA GLY A 18 -60.41 -36.76 48.81
C GLY A 18 -59.39 -35.69 49.17
N SER A 19 -59.40 -35.19 50.42
CA SER A 19 -58.40 -34.21 50.87
C SER A 19 -56.98 -34.79 50.91
N ARG A 20 -56.81 -36.05 51.33
CA ARG A 20 -55.50 -36.73 51.28
C ARG A 20 -55.00 -36.92 49.85
N GLN A 21 -55.86 -37.34 48.93
CA GLN A 21 -55.51 -37.49 47.51
C GLN A 21 -55.14 -36.15 46.88
N PHE A 22 -55.89 -35.09 47.20
CA PHE A 22 -55.59 -33.74 46.73
C PHE A 22 -54.23 -33.24 47.25
N VAL A 23 -53.93 -33.43 48.53
CA VAL A 23 -52.63 -33.06 49.11
C VAL A 23 -51.50 -33.86 48.46
N ALA A 24 -51.69 -35.16 48.21
CA ALA A 24 -50.71 -35.98 47.52
C ALA A 24 -50.45 -35.48 46.08
N ALA A 25 -51.51 -35.14 45.34
CA ALA A 25 -51.40 -34.58 44.00
C ALA A 25 -50.67 -33.22 44.00
N VAL A 26 -50.99 -32.34 44.94
CA VAL A 26 -50.30 -31.04 45.09
C VAL A 26 -48.82 -31.23 45.40
N ASN A 27 -48.47 -32.20 46.24
CA ASN A 27 -47.07 -32.49 46.55
C ASN A 27 -46.31 -33.07 45.35
N ALA A 28 -46.95 -33.92 44.55
CA ALA A 28 -46.38 -34.44 43.31
C ALA A 28 -46.11 -33.31 42.29
N VAL A 29 -47.04 -32.37 42.13
CA VAL A 29 -46.85 -31.19 41.27
C VAL A 29 -45.69 -30.32 41.77
N LYS A 30 -45.60 -30.07 43.08
CA LYS A 30 -44.49 -29.30 43.66
C LYS A 30 -43.13 -29.96 43.42
N ALA A 31 -43.05 -31.29 43.50
CA ALA A 31 -41.83 -32.02 43.21
C ALA A 31 -41.44 -31.87 41.73
N ALA A 32 -42.39 -32.11 40.81
CA ALA A 32 -42.15 -31.98 39.37
C ALA A 32 -41.68 -30.57 38.97
N VAL A 33 -42.23 -29.51 39.56
CA VAL A 33 -41.79 -28.13 39.30
C VAL A 33 -40.36 -27.90 39.79
N ARG A 34 -40.01 -28.38 40.99
CA ARG A 34 -38.65 -28.26 41.52
C ARG A 34 -37.63 -29.02 40.68
N ASP A 35 -37.99 -30.21 40.21
CA ASP A 35 -37.13 -31.01 39.35
C ASP A 35 -36.92 -30.34 37.99
N LEU A 36 -37.99 -29.76 37.39
CA LEU A 36 -37.89 -28.98 36.16
C LEU A 36 -36.99 -27.73 36.31
N GLU A 37 -37.13 -26.98 37.41
CA GLU A 37 -36.27 -25.83 37.70
C GLU A 37 -34.80 -26.25 37.87
N ARG A 38 -34.56 -27.36 38.57
CA ARG A 38 -33.20 -27.90 38.77
C ARG A 38 -32.57 -28.36 37.47
N ASP A 39 -33.31 -29.07 36.63
CA ASP A 39 -32.82 -29.57 35.34
C ASP A 39 -32.56 -28.42 34.37
N THR A 40 -33.42 -27.39 34.35
CA THR A 40 -33.24 -26.19 33.54
C THR A 40 -31.99 -25.42 33.97
N ASN A 41 -31.78 -25.23 35.26
CA ASN A 41 -30.59 -24.56 35.79
C ASN A 41 -29.31 -25.38 35.52
N GLY A 42 -29.38 -26.71 35.61
CA GLY A 42 -28.28 -27.61 35.27
C GLY A 42 -27.89 -27.52 33.79
N ALA A 43 -28.88 -27.53 32.91
CA ALA A 43 -28.68 -27.41 31.45
C ALA A 43 -28.09 -26.05 31.07
N PHE A 44 -28.58 -24.95 31.64
CA PHE A 44 -28.01 -23.61 31.40
C PHE A 44 -26.57 -23.50 31.89
N THR A 45 -26.25 -24.09 33.05
CA THR A 45 -24.89 -24.09 33.59
C THR A 45 -23.94 -24.90 32.70
N GLN A 46 -24.40 -26.04 32.18
CA GLN A 46 -23.62 -26.84 31.23
C GLN A 46 -23.38 -26.09 29.92
N LEU A 47 -24.42 -25.46 29.35
CA LEU A 47 -24.28 -24.66 28.13
C LEU A 47 -23.39 -23.43 28.30
N GLN A 48 -23.44 -22.77 29.47
CA GLN A 48 -22.57 -21.63 29.77
C GLN A 48 -21.10 -22.05 29.92
N ASN A 49 -20.84 -23.27 30.38
CA ASN A 49 -19.50 -23.84 30.48
C ASN A 49 -18.99 -24.38 29.14
N ILE A 50 -19.89 -24.70 28.19
CA ILE A 50 -19.55 -24.94 26.79
C ILE A 50 -19.49 -23.57 26.09
N LYS A 51 -18.53 -22.72 26.46
CA LYS A 51 -18.10 -21.65 25.55
C LYS A 51 -17.19 -22.31 24.52
N PRO A 52 -17.63 -22.50 23.26
CA PRO A 52 -16.73 -22.99 22.23
C PRO A 52 -15.60 -21.96 22.07
N GLN A 53 -14.42 -22.28 22.58
CA GLN A 53 -13.20 -21.54 22.29
C GLN A 53 -12.84 -21.89 20.85
N VAL A 54 -13.44 -21.15 19.91
CA VAL A 54 -13.09 -21.30 18.49
C VAL A 54 -11.66 -20.79 18.34
N ASP A 55 -10.74 -21.71 18.08
CA ASP A 55 -9.35 -21.37 17.82
C ASP A 55 -9.24 -20.62 16.48
N VAL A 56 -9.18 -19.30 16.58
CA VAL A 56 -9.01 -18.39 15.44
C VAL A 56 -7.55 -18.02 15.21
N SER A 57 -6.60 -18.65 15.89
CA SER A 57 -5.16 -18.33 15.77
C SER A 57 -4.68 -18.44 14.32
N GLY A 58 -5.07 -19.51 13.61
CA GLY A 58 -4.75 -19.69 12.19
C GLY A 58 -5.30 -18.58 11.29
N LEU A 59 -6.54 -18.16 11.51
CA LEU A 59 -7.17 -17.06 10.75
C LEU A 59 -6.52 -15.71 11.05
N ARG A 60 -6.15 -15.46 12.31
CA ARG A 60 -5.43 -14.24 12.72
C ARG A 60 -4.03 -14.19 12.10
N SER A 61 -3.32 -15.30 12.10
CA SER A 61 -2.00 -15.42 11.44
C SER A 61 -2.11 -15.21 9.93
N ALA A 62 -3.08 -15.85 9.28
CA ALA A 62 -3.33 -15.66 7.84
C ALA A 62 -3.69 -14.21 7.50
N THR A 63 -4.52 -13.56 8.32
CA THR A 63 -4.88 -12.14 8.16
C THR A 63 -3.66 -11.24 8.33
N THR A 64 -2.81 -11.53 9.33
CA THR A 64 -1.58 -10.77 9.58
C THR A 64 -0.61 -10.88 8.42
N GLU A 65 -0.42 -12.09 7.89
CA GLU A 65 0.45 -12.34 6.76
C GLU A 65 -0.07 -11.66 5.49
N THR A 66 -1.38 -11.76 5.22
CA THR A 66 -2.02 -11.08 4.09
C THR A 66 -1.84 -9.56 4.19
N ASN A 67 -1.98 -8.98 5.38
CA ASN A 67 -1.75 -7.56 5.62
C ASN A 67 -0.28 -7.16 5.41
N ASN A 68 0.67 -8.02 5.78
CA ASN A 68 2.09 -7.78 5.56
C ASN A 68 2.42 -7.81 4.06
N VAL A 69 1.89 -8.79 3.33
CA VAL A 69 2.04 -8.90 1.87
C VAL A 69 1.42 -7.69 1.17
N ALA A 70 0.21 -7.26 1.56
CA ALA A 70 -0.44 -6.09 0.98
C ALA A 70 0.37 -4.80 1.20
N LYS A 71 0.97 -4.63 2.39
CA LYS A 71 1.88 -3.51 2.70
C LYS A 71 3.14 -3.55 1.84
N ALA A 72 3.75 -4.74 1.70
CA ALA A 72 4.92 -4.93 0.86
C ALA A 72 4.62 -4.65 -0.62
N ALA A 73 3.50 -5.12 -1.13
CA ALA A 73 3.03 -4.83 -2.49
C ALA A 73 2.84 -3.32 -2.72
N THR A 74 2.17 -2.63 -1.79
CA THR A 74 1.98 -1.17 -1.85
C THR A 74 3.31 -0.41 -1.81
N ALA A 75 4.28 -0.88 -1.00
CA ALA A 75 5.60 -0.27 -0.93
C ALA A 75 6.37 -0.43 -2.25
N THR A 76 6.28 -1.60 -2.88
CA THR A 76 6.86 -1.89 -4.20
C THR A 76 6.24 -1.03 -5.29
N GLU A 77 4.92 -0.89 -5.32
CA GLU A 77 4.23 -0.02 -6.28
C GLU A 77 4.69 1.44 -6.16
N ARG A 78 4.82 1.96 -4.93
CA ARG A 78 5.33 3.31 -4.69
C ARG A 78 6.79 3.46 -5.12
N ALA A 79 7.63 2.47 -4.85
CA ALA A 79 9.03 2.46 -5.29
C ALA A 79 9.13 2.48 -6.82
N ALA A 80 8.33 1.64 -7.50
CA ALA A 80 8.25 1.61 -8.96
C ALA A 80 7.76 2.94 -9.54
N ALA A 81 6.71 3.54 -8.96
CA ALA A 81 6.20 4.84 -9.38
C ALA A 81 7.23 5.97 -9.17
N ASN A 82 8.02 5.92 -8.11
CA ASN A 82 9.12 6.86 -7.87
C ASN A 82 10.23 6.70 -8.91
N MET A 83 10.61 5.47 -9.21
CA MET A 83 11.63 5.16 -10.22
C MET A 83 11.17 5.59 -11.62
N ALA A 84 9.92 5.32 -12.00
CA ALA A 84 9.36 5.76 -13.28
C ALA A 84 9.42 7.29 -13.43
N ARG A 85 9.10 8.04 -12.36
CA ARG A 85 9.23 9.50 -12.35
C ARG A 85 10.67 9.97 -12.48
N GLN A 86 11.61 9.31 -11.80
CA GLN A 86 13.03 9.62 -11.96
C GLN A 86 13.53 9.36 -13.39
N ILE A 87 13.14 8.24 -14.00
CA ILE A 87 13.48 7.91 -15.38
C ILE A 87 12.92 8.98 -16.34
N GLN A 88 11.65 9.37 -16.19
CA GLN A 88 11.04 10.42 -17.01
C GLN A 88 11.77 11.76 -16.86
N GLN A 89 12.12 12.15 -15.64
CA GLN A 89 12.88 13.37 -15.37
C GLN A 89 14.28 13.32 -15.99
N THR A 90 15.00 12.21 -15.81
CA THR A 90 16.32 12.01 -16.42
C THR A 90 16.22 12.09 -17.94
N ALA A 91 15.27 11.38 -18.57
CA ALA A 91 15.08 11.40 -20.02
C ALA A 91 14.76 12.81 -20.55
N LEU A 92 13.87 13.56 -19.89
CA LEU A 92 13.55 14.93 -20.27
C LEU A 92 14.79 15.84 -20.15
N SER A 93 15.57 15.68 -19.09
CA SER A 93 16.80 16.44 -18.88
C SER A 93 17.87 16.12 -19.93
N SER A 94 18.04 14.84 -20.30
CA SER A 94 18.91 14.41 -21.40
C SER A 94 18.49 15.03 -22.73
N ALA A 95 17.18 14.99 -23.05
CA ALA A 95 16.66 15.54 -24.30
C ALA A 95 16.80 17.08 -24.37
N ALA A 96 16.65 17.77 -23.24
CA ALA A 96 16.88 19.22 -23.17
C ALA A 96 18.37 19.54 -23.35
N ALA A 97 19.25 18.83 -22.63
CA ALA A 97 20.70 19.01 -22.73
C ALA A 97 21.21 18.80 -24.16
N LEU A 98 20.78 17.72 -24.83
CA LEU A 98 21.13 17.44 -26.22
C LEU A 98 20.77 18.60 -27.14
N ARG A 99 19.51 19.05 -27.13
CA ARG A 99 19.06 20.14 -28.01
C ARG A 99 19.88 21.42 -27.80
N THR A 100 20.15 21.77 -26.54
CA THR A 100 20.94 22.98 -26.24
C THR A 100 22.39 22.84 -26.71
N SER A 101 23.01 21.67 -26.50
CA SER A 101 24.38 21.40 -26.90
C SER A 101 24.54 21.33 -28.42
N GLU A 102 23.56 20.76 -29.13
CA GLU A 102 23.52 20.72 -30.60
C GLU A 102 23.46 22.12 -31.20
N GLN A 103 22.58 22.99 -30.70
CA GLN A 103 22.49 24.37 -31.17
C GLN A 103 23.79 25.14 -30.92
N ALA A 104 24.40 24.97 -29.75
CA ALA A 104 25.67 25.61 -29.43
C ALA A 104 26.82 25.08 -30.30
N ALA A 105 26.86 23.77 -30.55
CA ALA A 105 27.83 23.13 -31.44
C ALA A 105 27.70 23.63 -32.88
N GLN A 106 26.48 23.72 -33.41
CA GLN A 106 26.24 24.21 -34.78
C GLN A 106 26.77 25.63 -34.98
N ARG A 107 26.48 26.54 -34.03
CA ARG A 107 26.97 27.92 -34.11
C ARG A 107 28.49 28.00 -34.05
N LEU A 108 29.12 27.25 -33.15
CA LEU A 108 30.58 27.22 -33.05
C LEU A 108 31.21 26.59 -34.30
N SER A 109 30.63 25.50 -34.80
CA SER A 109 31.09 24.84 -36.02
C SER A 109 31.06 25.77 -37.23
N GLN A 110 30.00 26.57 -37.39
CA GLN A 110 29.91 27.55 -38.48
C GLN A 110 31.06 28.57 -38.39
N ARG A 111 31.29 29.16 -37.20
CA ARG A 111 32.40 30.10 -37.00
C ARG A 111 33.77 29.48 -37.24
N MET A 112 33.97 28.23 -36.80
CA MET A 112 35.20 27.49 -37.04
C MET A 112 35.44 27.25 -38.53
N LEU A 113 34.38 26.93 -39.30
CA LEU A 113 34.49 26.79 -40.76
C LEU A 113 34.84 28.12 -41.44
N ASP A 114 34.27 29.24 -40.98
CA ASP A 114 34.57 30.57 -41.53
C ASP A 114 36.06 30.95 -41.39
N ILE A 115 36.71 30.47 -40.31
CA ILE A 115 38.15 30.66 -40.09
C ILE A 115 39.02 29.51 -40.62
N GLY A 116 38.42 28.47 -41.21
CA GLY A 116 39.14 27.31 -41.74
C GLY A 116 39.61 26.28 -40.70
N ASP A 117 39.14 26.36 -39.45
CA ASP A 117 39.47 25.43 -38.37
C ASP A 117 38.68 24.12 -38.46
N THR A 118 39.01 23.32 -39.47
CA THR A 118 38.39 22.01 -39.72
C THR A 118 38.69 21.00 -38.61
N GLN A 119 39.85 21.10 -37.95
CA GLN A 119 40.23 20.21 -36.84
C GLN A 119 39.38 20.48 -35.60
N GLY A 120 39.09 21.75 -35.31
CA GLY A 120 38.17 22.16 -34.25
C GLY A 120 36.76 21.61 -34.47
N VAL A 121 36.26 21.64 -35.71
CA VAL A 121 34.95 21.07 -36.09
C VAL A 121 34.90 19.56 -35.86
N VAL A 122 35.95 18.81 -36.23
CA VAL A 122 36.02 17.36 -35.99
C VAL A 122 35.98 17.05 -34.49
N ARG A 123 36.74 17.79 -33.67
CA ARG A 123 36.74 17.63 -32.21
C ARG A 123 35.38 17.94 -31.59
N LEU A 124 34.74 19.02 -32.04
CA LEU A 124 33.41 19.41 -31.58
C LEU A 124 32.34 18.35 -31.92
N ASN A 125 32.37 17.80 -33.13
CA ASN A 125 31.48 16.72 -33.55
C ASN A 125 31.72 15.43 -32.77
N GLY A 126 32.99 15.07 -32.53
CA GLY A 126 33.34 13.92 -31.69
C GLY A 126 32.80 14.05 -30.27
N ALA A 127 32.95 15.22 -29.66
CA ALA A 127 32.40 15.48 -28.33
C ALA A 127 30.88 15.51 -28.29
N LEU A 128 30.21 16.01 -29.34
CA LEU A 128 28.76 15.93 -29.46
C LEU A 128 28.28 14.47 -29.57
N SER A 129 29.00 13.63 -30.31
CA SER A 129 28.72 12.19 -30.39
C SER A 129 28.92 11.50 -29.04
N GLN A 130 29.98 11.85 -28.31
CA GLN A 130 30.22 11.33 -26.96
C GLN A 130 29.14 11.79 -25.97
N LEU A 131 28.71 13.05 -26.04
CA LEU A 131 27.59 13.56 -25.25
C LEU A 131 26.31 12.76 -25.53
N ARG A 132 25.98 12.48 -26.78
CA ARG A 132 24.83 11.62 -27.16
C ARG A 132 24.93 10.23 -26.55
N SER A 133 26.09 9.60 -26.61
CA SER A 133 26.33 8.30 -25.98
C SER A 133 26.12 8.36 -24.47
N ASN A 134 26.73 9.34 -23.80
CA ASN A 134 26.65 9.50 -22.35
C ASN A 134 25.21 9.80 -21.88
N LEU A 135 24.46 10.60 -22.64
CA LEU A 135 23.07 10.94 -22.30
C LEU A 135 22.08 9.80 -22.58
N THR A 136 22.43 8.89 -23.49
CA THR A 136 21.65 7.66 -23.74
C THR A 136 21.88 6.63 -22.63
N ALA A 137 23.11 6.56 -22.11
CA ALA A 137 23.48 5.68 -21.00
C ALA A 137 23.18 6.29 -19.60
N ALA A 138 22.73 7.55 -19.54
CA ALA A 138 22.48 8.25 -18.28
C ALA A 138 21.33 7.60 -17.50
N THR A 139 21.61 7.21 -16.27
CA THR A 139 20.62 6.63 -15.35
C THR A 139 20.11 7.65 -14.34
N SER A 140 20.84 8.76 -14.18
CA SER A 140 20.54 9.81 -13.22
C SER A 140 20.69 11.21 -13.83
N THR A 141 20.05 12.19 -13.19
CA THR A 141 20.23 13.61 -13.53
C THR A 141 21.64 14.13 -13.24
N LEU A 142 22.41 13.42 -12.42
CA LEU A 142 23.82 13.73 -12.18
C LEU A 142 24.67 13.34 -13.39
N ASP A 143 24.43 12.16 -13.98
CA ASP A 143 25.11 11.72 -15.20
C ASP A 143 24.90 12.72 -16.33
N VAL A 144 23.66 13.19 -16.49
CA VAL A 144 23.29 14.21 -17.49
C VAL A 144 24.07 15.51 -17.28
N ARG A 145 24.16 15.97 -16.03
CA ARG A 145 24.91 17.19 -15.69
C ARG A 145 26.41 17.03 -15.93
N SER A 146 26.98 15.89 -15.52
CA SER A 146 28.39 15.59 -15.71
C SER A 146 28.76 15.53 -17.18
N ALA A 147 27.99 14.79 -17.99
CA ALA A 147 28.19 14.68 -19.43
C ALA A 147 28.10 16.05 -20.13
N ARG A 148 27.10 16.87 -19.73
CA ARG A 148 26.96 18.22 -20.25
C ARG A 148 28.14 19.11 -19.88
N SER A 149 28.61 19.06 -18.62
CA SER A 149 29.76 19.85 -18.17
C SER A 149 30.99 19.56 -19.01
N GLN A 150 31.32 18.28 -19.21
CA GLN A 150 32.46 17.86 -20.03
C GLN A 150 32.38 18.41 -21.46
N PHE A 151 31.19 18.38 -22.06
CA PHE A 151 30.97 18.97 -23.37
C PHE A 151 31.13 20.50 -23.36
N ASP A 152 30.57 21.19 -22.37
CA ASP A 152 30.64 22.64 -22.24
C ASP A 152 32.07 23.14 -21.98
N ASP A 153 32.88 22.38 -21.24
CA ASP A 153 34.29 22.67 -21.00
C ASP A 153 35.10 22.61 -22.30
N LEU A 154 34.94 21.53 -23.08
CA LEU A 154 35.58 21.43 -24.39
C LEU A 154 35.11 22.53 -25.34
N ARG A 155 33.79 22.74 -25.44
CA ARG A 155 33.20 23.77 -26.30
C ARG A 155 33.76 25.15 -25.95
N SER A 156 33.92 25.45 -24.65
CA SER A 156 34.46 26.73 -24.19
C SER A 156 35.94 26.87 -24.55
N SER A 157 36.73 25.81 -24.41
CA SER A 157 38.13 25.80 -24.87
C SER A 157 38.24 26.03 -26.38
N LEU A 158 37.43 25.33 -27.17
CA LEU A 158 37.39 25.49 -28.62
C LEU A 158 36.97 26.91 -29.03
N LEU A 159 35.94 27.47 -28.37
CA LEU A 159 35.50 28.83 -28.61
C LEU A 159 36.60 29.86 -28.33
N GLN A 160 37.36 29.71 -27.25
CA GLN A 160 38.48 30.61 -26.94
C GLN A 160 39.56 30.55 -28.03
N ASN A 161 39.89 29.34 -28.50
CA ASN A 161 40.85 29.16 -29.59
C ASN A 161 40.35 29.79 -30.90
N THR A 162 39.07 29.61 -31.24
CA THR A 162 38.44 30.22 -32.42
C THR A 162 38.51 31.75 -32.34
N VAL A 163 38.14 32.34 -31.20
CA VAL A 163 38.18 33.80 -31.01
C VAL A 163 39.61 34.34 -31.08
N ALA A 164 40.59 33.62 -30.54
CA ALA A 164 42.00 33.99 -30.66
C ALA A 164 42.47 33.97 -32.13
N ALA A 165 42.09 32.93 -32.88
CA ALA A 165 42.41 32.80 -34.30
C ALA A 165 41.74 33.91 -35.15
N GLU A 166 40.48 34.24 -34.88
CA GLU A 166 39.76 35.35 -35.52
C GLU A 166 40.52 36.68 -35.32
N ARG A 167 40.98 36.96 -34.09
CA ARG A 167 41.73 38.19 -33.78
C ARG A 167 43.06 38.27 -34.51
N LEU A 168 43.80 37.16 -34.60
CA LEU A 168 45.07 37.11 -35.33
C LEU A 168 44.87 37.39 -36.82
N ARG A 169 43.81 36.82 -37.42
CA ARG A 169 43.46 37.06 -38.83
C ARG A 169 43.08 38.52 -39.08
N GLY A 170 42.32 39.12 -38.16
CA GLY A 170 41.92 40.52 -38.24
C GLY A 170 43.04 41.54 -38.02
N GLN A 171 44.19 41.14 -37.46
CA GLN A 171 45.39 41.99 -37.34
C GLN A 171 46.32 41.90 -38.55
N GLN A 172 46.13 40.89 -39.42
CA GLN A 172 46.95 40.63 -40.60
C GLN A 172 46.31 41.13 -41.90
N ALA A 173 45.04 41.54 -41.85
CA ALA A 173 44.27 42.12 -42.96
C ALA A 173 44.25 43.65 -42.86
#